data_AF-A0A6L6XWA6-F1
#
_entry.id   AF-A0A6L6XWA6-F1
#
_cell.length_a   1.000
_cell.length_b   1.000
_cell.length_c   1.000
_cell.angle_alpha   90.00
_cell.angle_beta   90.00
_cell.angle_gamma   90.00
#
_symmetry.space_group_name_H-M   'P 1'
#
loop_
_entity.id
_entity.type
_entity.pdbx_description
1 polymer ?
#
loop_
_entity_poly.entity_id
_entity_poly.type
_entity_poly.pdbx_seq_one_letter_code
_entity_poly.pdbx_strand_id
1 'polypeptide(L)'
;MTLARPGISVPGRRRSVRHDAVVRCPRRRVHGDARRDRRHLSRRDRVRFDGRDASAADAACAPLGRRGHPLPARPPCCSARRRQPCRDLGPRRTRAVHRRLPRRRGGFGDARHVLPRRGRHHRGASRTLGRLRPRRAVVAARPRHRVRRVAAGDPPWDLRRHRHRDLVGLEPVRRLRWSGGARGLVAAGRRGEAPGRSGRRSSSAASSPRLCREAIMTVVDVQTTRLLAGGIQGDHVALAPHRAIHGDLRPMTQAALAAAAANVHLLGRGGAAFPVATKLAAVEAGPRVEVVVNGSESEPASRKDRTLMTLVPHLVVDGALLVARALRTSRVTIAVHDRAAYASLAVALDERRRAEPHRESVDVRLQPGRFVGGEVRAVLNGLDGRAPVPPGRRTLPTIRGLHGSPTFASNVETFAQLALLGSLGPQAFASVGDPLERGTTLLTLVGAVPAPGVVEVPTGVSIDALLGPGDGPVLIGGYHGRWVSDAHGLRVTRPLLRDARVPLNAGVIARLPTSGCALAEVSAVTTWLAGQSAGQCGPCLFGTNAVARDVAELLAGRTAPQVKARLEGLIRRGACAHPDGTAAFVASALASMSEEIAAHGNGRGCGRPYLGVLPLGGAR
;
A
#
# COMPACT_ATOMS: atom_id res chain seq x y z
N MET A 1 44.48 13.60 60.58
CA MET A 1 45.09 13.59 59.25
C MET A 1 43.96 13.69 58.24
N THR A 2 43.56 14.85 57.68
CA THR A 2 44.30 16.11 57.38
C THR A 2 45.53 15.85 56.50
N LEU A 3 45.77 16.47 55.33
CA LEU A 3 45.22 17.63 54.57
C LEU A 3 45.22 17.28 53.03
N ALA A 4 44.64 18.00 52.04
CA ALA A 4 43.58 19.05 51.91
C ALA A 4 43.26 19.28 50.39
N ARG A 5 42.59 20.39 50.02
CA ARG A 5 42.48 20.96 48.65
C ARG A 5 43.13 22.36 48.61
N PRO A 6 43.67 22.79 47.45
CA PRO A 6 43.18 24.02 46.79
C PRO A 6 43.11 23.85 45.25
N GLY A 7 42.61 24.80 44.43
CA GLY A 7 41.98 26.11 44.68
C GLY A 7 41.50 26.74 43.36
N ILE A 8 40.65 27.77 43.42
CA ILE A 8 40.11 28.50 42.25
C ILE A 8 40.75 29.89 42.19
N SER A 9 41.03 30.42 40.99
CA SER A 9 41.27 31.86 40.78
C SER A 9 40.84 32.32 39.37
N VAL A 10 40.23 33.50 39.32
CA VAL A 10 39.85 34.23 38.10
C VAL A 10 40.35 35.68 38.22
N PRO A 11 40.97 36.26 37.19
CA PRO A 11 41.21 37.71 37.13
C PRO A 11 40.19 38.40 36.21
N GLY A 12 39.70 39.56 36.64
CA GLY A 12 38.98 40.50 35.78
C GLY A 12 39.05 41.90 36.37
N ARG A 13 39.26 42.92 35.52
CA ARG A 13 39.13 44.34 35.90
C ARG A 13 38.69 45.18 34.70
N ARG A 14 38.05 46.31 35.00
CA ARG A 14 37.41 47.23 34.04
C ARG A 14 38.31 48.44 33.77
N ARG A 15 38.06 49.15 32.66
CA ARG A 15 38.01 50.62 32.63
C ARG A 15 37.13 51.13 31.46
N SER A 16 36.49 52.28 31.68
CA SER A 16 35.77 53.11 30.70
C SER A 16 36.73 54.19 30.13
N VAL A 17 36.42 54.97 29.09
CA VAL A 17 35.47 56.12 29.03
C VAL A 17 35.08 56.44 27.56
N ARG A 18 34.08 57.31 27.36
CA ARG A 18 33.43 57.70 26.08
C ARG A 18 34.28 58.63 25.18
N HIS A 19 33.90 58.74 23.90
CA HIS A 19 33.51 60.01 23.24
C HIS A 19 32.63 59.75 22.00
N ASP A 20 32.12 60.81 21.38
CA ASP A 20 30.95 60.83 20.47
C ASP A 20 31.25 60.65 18.97
N ALA A 21 30.21 60.29 18.20
CA ALA A 21 29.78 61.03 17.00
C ALA A 21 28.41 60.53 16.49
N VAL A 22 27.52 61.46 16.11
CA VAL A 22 26.28 61.16 15.36
C VAL A 22 26.27 62.00 14.08
N VAL A 23 26.06 61.36 12.92
CA VAL A 23 25.91 62.05 11.63
C VAL A 23 24.62 61.58 10.94
N ARG A 24 23.89 62.52 10.35
CA ARG A 24 22.62 62.29 9.65
C ARG A 24 22.82 62.22 8.13
N CYS A 25 22.04 61.34 7.50
CA CYS A 25 21.20 61.54 6.29
C CYS A 25 21.50 62.72 5.34
N PRO A 26 21.28 62.52 4.03
CA PRO A 26 20.14 63.27 3.46
C PRO A 26 19.15 62.41 2.63
N ARG A 27 17.89 62.87 2.62
CA ARG A 27 16.84 62.46 1.67
C ARG A 27 16.87 63.37 0.44
N ARG A 28 16.30 62.93 -0.69
CA ARG A 28 15.58 63.83 -1.62
C ARG A 28 14.06 63.64 -1.48
N ARG A 29 13.30 64.69 -1.78
CA ARG A 29 11.82 64.77 -1.69
C ARG A 29 11.22 65.10 -3.06
N VAL A 30 9.96 64.69 -3.26
CA VAL A 30 8.83 65.46 -3.85
C VAL A 30 7.58 64.93 -3.08
N HIS A 31 6.87 65.67 -2.22
CA HIS A 31 5.79 66.66 -2.47
C HIS A 31 4.62 66.12 -3.33
N GLY A 32 3.32 66.27 -3.02
CA GLY A 32 2.57 66.73 -1.81
C GLY A 32 1.55 65.65 -1.35
N ASP A 33 0.83 65.72 -0.23
CA ASP A 33 -0.24 66.67 0.19
C ASP A 33 -1.41 66.82 -0.81
N ALA A 34 -2.70 66.84 -0.41
CA ALA A 34 -3.30 66.96 0.94
C ALA A 34 -4.60 66.11 1.14
N ARG A 35 -5.43 66.48 2.15
CA ARG A 35 -6.57 65.70 2.70
C ARG A 35 -7.97 66.21 2.26
N ARG A 36 -9.01 65.45 2.65
CA ARG A 36 -10.48 65.76 2.69
C ARG A 36 -11.22 65.67 1.33
N ASP A 37 -12.56 65.51 1.27
CA ASP A 37 -13.59 65.59 2.33
C ASP A 37 -14.74 64.54 2.22
N ARG A 38 -15.79 64.66 3.05
CA ARG A 38 -17.00 63.79 3.10
C ARG A 38 -18.26 64.46 2.50
N ARG A 39 -19.23 63.60 2.10
CA ARG A 39 -20.72 63.75 2.08
C ARG A 39 -21.45 63.96 0.72
N HIS A 40 -22.35 63.00 0.44
CA HIS A 40 -23.77 63.11 0.01
C HIS A 40 -24.23 63.62 -1.39
N LEU A 41 -25.33 62.98 -1.84
CA LEU A 41 -26.32 63.36 -2.88
C LEU A 41 -25.86 63.32 -4.37
N SER A 42 -26.71 63.08 -5.38
CA SER A 42 -27.96 62.28 -5.49
C SER A 42 -28.40 62.16 -6.96
N ARG A 43 -29.20 61.12 -7.32
CA ARG A 43 -29.97 60.99 -8.60
C ARG A 43 -29.08 60.91 -9.87
N ARG A 44 -29.48 60.40 -11.06
CA ARG A 44 -30.71 59.77 -11.65
C ARG A 44 -30.27 59.04 -12.96
N ASP A 45 -30.99 58.11 -13.62
CA ASP A 45 -32.09 57.20 -13.26
C ASP A 45 -32.13 56.01 -14.27
N ARG A 46 -32.56 54.82 -13.80
CA ARG A 46 -33.44 53.82 -14.48
C ARG A 46 -33.39 53.52 -15.99
N VAL A 47 -33.17 52.23 -16.29
CA VAL A 47 -33.98 51.28 -17.11
C VAL A 47 -33.67 49.88 -16.52
N ARG A 48 -34.48 49.09 -15.77
CA ARG A 48 -35.86 48.52 -15.89
C ARG A 48 -36.07 47.66 -17.14
N PHE A 49 -36.43 46.37 -17.10
CA PHE A 49 -37.34 45.56 -16.24
C PHE A 49 -36.70 44.16 -15.96
N ASP A 50 -36.92 43.36 -14.89
CA ASP A 50 -38.12 42.89 -14.14
C ASP A 50 -39.11 42.03 -14.97
N GLY A 51 -39.49 40.79 -14.65
CA GLY A 51 -39.17 39.81 -13.59
C GLY A 51 -39.63 38.40 -14.07
N ARG A 52 -39.94 37.37 -13.26
CA ARG A 52 -40.13 37.21 -11.81
C ARG A 52 -39.97 35.71 -11.42
N ASP A 53 -39.78 35.43 -10.12
CA ASP A 53 -40.48 34.45 -9.24
C ASP A 53 -41.07 33.12 -9.79
N ALA A 54 -41.06 31.96 -9.10
CA ALA A 54 -40.46 31.52 -7.83
C ALA A 54 -40.63 29.98 -7.61
N SER A 55 -40.22 29.49 -6.43
CA SER A 55 -40.72 28.30 -5.69
C SER A 55 -40.69 26.87 -6.30
N ALA A 56 -39.71 26.08 -5.83
CA ALA A 56 -39.85 24.91 -4.92
C ALA A 56 -40.82 23.71 -5.19
N ALA A 57 -40.55 22.62 -4.44
CA ALA A 57 -41.35 21.39 -4.19
C ALA A 57 -41.25 20.19 -5.15
N ASP A 58 -40.39 19.23 -4.77
CA ASP A 58 -40.65 17.80 -4.45
C ASP A 58 -41.52 16.83 -5.30
N ALA A 59 -41.21 15.54 -5.09
CA ALA A 59 -42.07 14.35 -5.16
C ALA A 59 -42.48 13.73 -6.52
N ALA A 60 -41.58 12.88 -7.03
CA ALA A 60 -41.79 11.42 -7.23
C ALA A 60 -42.87 10.81 -8.17
N CYS A 61 -42.57 9.56 -8.57
CA CYS A 61 -43.43 8.54 -9.19
C CYS A 61 -43.76 8.63 -10.70
N ALA A 62 -43.73 7.45 -11.31
CA ALA A 62 -44.18 7.09 -12.66
C ALA A 62 -45.43 6.16 -12.52
N PRO A 63 -45.99 5.50 -13.55
CA PRO A 63 -45.68 5.53 -14.99
C PRO A 63 -46.93 5.67 -15.91
N LEU A 64 -46.74 5.66 -17.24
CA LEU A 64 -47.69 5.15 -18.26
C LEU A 64 -46.96 5.05 -19.63
N GLY A 65 -47.56 4.47 -20.69
CA GLY A 65 -46.86 4.38 -21.99
C GLY A 65 -47.60 3.72 -23.15
N ARG A 66 -46.81 3.34 -24.18
CA ARG A 66 -47.14 2.71 -25.49
C ARG A 66 -47.74 3.60 -26.60
N ARG A 67 -46.95 3.80 -27.67
CA ARG A 67 -47.22 3.73 -29.14
C ARG A 67 -45.97 4.30 -29.87
N GLY A 68 -45.44 3.77 -30.98
CA GLY A 68 -45.61 2.47 -31.63
C GLY A 68 -44.95 2.38 -33.02
N HIS A 69 -44.13 1.34 -33.27
CA HIS A 69 -43.58 0.90 -34.59
C HIS A 69 -42.55 1.82 -35.32
N PRO A 70 -41.82 1.33 -36.35
CA PRO A 70 -40.96 0.13 -36.30
C PRO A 70 -39.56 0.32 -36.95
N LEU A 71 -38.65 -0.65 -36.75
CA LEU A 71 -37.39 -0.79 -37.51
C LEU A 71 -37.43 -2.06 -38.39
N PRO A 72 -36.81 -2.06 -39.60
CA PRO A 72 -36.74 -3.23 -40.48
C PRO A 72 -35.69 -4.26 -40.04
N ALA A 73 -35.87 -5.52 -40.43
CA ALA A 73 -35.08 -6.68 -39.97
C ALA A 73 -34.15 -7.28 -41.05
N ARG A 74 -33.26 -8.20 -40.63
CA ARG A 74 -32.42 -9.03 -41.50
C ARG A 74 -33.17 -10.28 -42.01
N PRO A 75 -32.99 -10.68 -43.28
CA PRO A 75 -33.23 -12.04 -43.78
C PRO A 75 -31.94 -12.92 -43.77
N PRO A 76 -32.00 -14.25 -44.03
CA PRO A 76 -31.18 -15.22 -43.28
C PRO A 76 -30.30 -16.20 -44.11
N CYS A 77 -29.78 -17.22 -43.43
CA CYS A 77 -28.86 -18.25 -43.94
C CYS A 77 -29.52 -19.35 -44.80
N CYS A 78 -28.72 -20.05 -45.63
CA CYS A 78 -28.99 -21.41 -46.12
C CYS A 78 -27.69 -22.20 -46.41
N SER A 79 -27.81 -23.49 -46.77
CA SER A 79 -26.76 -24.50 -46.49
C SER A 79 -26.33 -25.42 -47.66
N ALA A 80 -25.03 -25.79 -47.62
CA ALA A 80 -24.38 -27.04 -48.05
C ALA A 80 -24.74 -27.75 -49.38
N ARG A 81 -23.73 -28.05 -50.24
CA ARG A 81 -23.31 -29.44 -50.61
C ARG A 81 -22.11 -29.55 -51.61
N ARG A 82 -21.26 -30.56 -51.35
CA ARG A 82 -20.52 -31.47 -52.29
C ARG A 82 -19.31 -31.01 -53.16
N ARG A 83 -18.19 -31.76 -52.95
CA ARG A 83 -17.27 -32.43 -53.91
C ARG A 83 -16.28 -31.63 -54.82
N GLN A 84 -14.99 -31.76 -54.47
CA GLN A 84 -13.80 -32.20 -55.27
C GLN A 84 -13.98 -32.69 -56.75
N PRO A 85 -12.90 -32.80 -57.59
CA PRO A 85 -11.45 -32.49 -57.36
C PRO A 85 -10.70 -31.84 -58.57
N CYS A 86 -9.35 -31.84 -58.49
CA CYS A 86 -8.34 -31.90 -59.59
C CYS A 86 -7.85 -30.62 -60.33
N ARG A 87 -6.51 -30.42 -60.24
CA ARG A 87 -5.52 -30.18 -61.33
C ARG A 87 -5.64 -28.87 -62.17
N ASP A 88 -4.57 -28.30 -62.74
CA ASP A 88 -3.17 -28.74 -62.88
C ASP A 88 -2.16 -27.57 -63.01
N LEU A 89 -0.87 -27.89 -63.18
CA LEU A 89 0.25 -27.05 -63.68
C LEU A 89 0.78 -25.86 -62.84
N GLY A 90 2.11 -25.81 -62.70
CA GLY A 90 2.93 -24.60 -62.55
C GLY A 90 4.01 -24.59 -63.65
N PRO A 91 5.23 -24.06 -63.41
CA PRO A 91 5.65 -22.93 -62.58
C PRO A 91 6.41 -21.85 -63.40
N ARG A 92 6.60 -20.63 -62.88
CA ARG A 92 7.65 -19.69 -63.38
C ARG A 92 8.05 -18.61 -62.35
N ARG A 93 9.25 -18.03 -62.52
CA ARG A 93 9.94 -17.15 -61.54
C ARG A 93 9.90 -15.65 -61.92
N THR A 94 10.31 -14.83 -60.94
CA THR A 94 10.80 -13.41 -61.02
C THR A 94 9.70 -12.33 -60.94
N ARG A 95 9.83 -11.21 -60.20
CA ARG A 95 10.98 -10.35 -59.87
C ARG A 95 10.80 -9.68 -58.50
N ALA A 96 11.90 -9.36 -57.81
CA ALA A 96 11.90 -8.50 -56.62
C ALA A 96 12.00 -7.01 -57.01
N VAL A 97 11.38 -6.12 -56.22
CA VAL A 97 11.44 -4.66 -56.43
C VAL A 97 12.06 -3.98 -55.20
N HIS A 98 13.29 -3.48 -55.32
CA HIS A 98 13.89 -2.60 -54.32
C HIS A 98 13.40 -1.16 -54.49
N ARG A 99 13.03 -0.49 -53.39
CA ARG A 99 13.01 0.99 -53.32
C ARG A 99 14.30 1.52 -52.67
N ARG A 100 14.75 2.69 -53.14
CA ARG A 100 16.08 3.26 -52.88
C ARG A 100 16.11 4.19 -51.67
N LEU A 101 17.27 4.29 -51.03
CA LEU A 101 17.69 5.45 -50.23
C LEU A 101 18.68 6.31 -51.06
N PRO A 102 18.70 7.64 -50.89
CA PRO A 102 19.59 8.53 -51.65
C PRO A 102 21.02 8.61 -51.09
N ARG A 103 21.98 8.92 -51.96
CA ARG A 103 23.38 9.32 -51.61
C ARG A 103 23.78 10.57 -52.41
N ARG A 104 24.53 11.47 -51.78
CA ARG A 104 25.57 12.31 -52.43
C ARG A 104 26.92 11.76 -51.89
N ARG A 105 27.97 11.44 -52.67
CA ARG A 105 28.79 12.23 -53.63
C ARG A 105 29.42 13.46 -52.95
N GLY A 106 30.75 13.63 -52.91
CA GLY A 106 31.91 12.80 -53.34
C GLY A 106 33.18 13.27 -52.59
N GLY A 107 34.43 12.91 -52.92
CA GLY A 107 34.97 11.99 -53.93
C GLY A 107 36.46 12.29 -54.23
N PHE A 108 37.31 11.25 -54.41
CA PHE A 108 38.76 11.30 -54.70
C PHE A 108 39.69 11.86 -53.58
N GLY A 109 40.94 11.42 -53.42
CA GLY A 109 41.61 10.27 -54.05
C GLY A 109 43.06 9.98 -53.58
N ASP A 110 43.47 8.72 -53.76
CA ASP A 110 44.83 8.18 -54.00
C ASP A 110 46.00 8.14 -52.97
N ALA A 111 46.95 7.23 -53.29
CA ALA A 111 48.38 7.15 -52.97
C ALA A 111 48.95 6.73 -51.56
N ARG A 112 49.43 5.47 -51.51
CA ARG A 112 50.80 4.98 -51.13
C ARG A 112 51.49 5.35 -49.79
N HIS A 113 51.70 4.31 -48.96
CA HIS A 113 52.97 3.81 -48.35
C HIS A 113 53.95 4.68 -47.49
N VAL A 114 54.73 3.93 -46.67
CA VAL A 114 55.97 4.28 -45.91
C VAL A 114 55.81 4.96 -44.52
N LEU A 115 56.68 4.54 -43.59
CA LEU A 115 56.85 5.03 -42.20
C LEU A 115 57.79 6.24 -42.12
N PRO A 116 57.74 7.01 -41.02
CA PRO A 116 58.96 7.13 -40.21
C PRO A 116 58.76 6.86 -38.70
N ARG A 117 59.76 7.17 -37.85
CA ARG A 117 60.04 6.44 -36.60
C ARG A 117 60.72 7.33 -35.53
N ARG A 118 60.48 7.04 -34.23
CA ARG A 118 61.19 7.57 -33.00
C ARG A 118 60.86 9.04 -32.65
N GLY A 119 61.03 9.53 -31.42
CA GLY A 119 61.45 8.97 -30.11
C GLY A 119 61.20 10.02 -28.99
N ARG A 120 61.59 9.90 -27.70
CA ARG A 120 62.34 8.89 -26.93
C ARG A 120 61.85 8.82 -25.44
N HIS A 121 61.89 7.59 -24.91
CA HIS A 121 62.27 7.11 -23.55
C HIS A 121 62.51 8.04 -22.34
N HIS A 122 62.10 7.58 -21.14
CA HIS A 122 62.93 6.92 -20.10
C HIS A 122 62.04 5.86 -19.37
N ARG A 123 62.39 4.56 -19.27
CA ARG A 123 63.22 3.85 -18.25
C ARG A 123 62.75 4.10 -16.79
N GLY A 124 62.52 3.11 -15.91
CA GLY A 124 62.60 1.63 -15.95
C GLY A 124 62.76 1.08 -14.49
N ALA A 125 62.65 -0.21 -14.13
CA ALA A 125 62.24 -1.46 -14.81
C ALA A 125 61.87 -2.53 -13.74
N SER A 126 60.74 -3.24 -13.82
CA SER A 126 60.56 -4.62 -14.34
C SER A 126 61.20 -5.78 -13.56
N ARG A 127 60.38 -6.74 -13.08
CA ARG A 127 60.75 -8.18 -13.01
C ARG A 127 59.52 -9.11 -13.06
N THR A 128 59.72 -10.24 -13.73
CA THR A 128 58.80 -11.37 -14.03
C THR A 128 58.93 -12.49 -12.97
N LEU A 129 58.18 -13.60 -12.91
CA LEU A 129 56.95 -14.15 -13.55
C LEU A 129 56.40 -15.25 -12.62
N GLY A 130 55.12 -15.63 -12.70
CA GLY A 130 54.63 -16.82 -11.95
C GLY A 130 53.17 -17.20 -12.17
N ARG A 131 52.91 -18.30 -12.90
CA ARG A 131 51.59 -18.98 -12.95
C ARG A 131 51.65 -20.25 -12.11
N LEU A 132 50.69 -20.47 -11.19
CA LEU A 132 50.38 -21.80 -10.66
C LEU A 132 48.86 -21.99 -10.44
N ARG A 133 48.44 -23.25 -10.28
CA ARG A 133 47.04 -23.71 -10.34
C ARG A 133 46.36 -23.78 -8.95
N PRO A 134 45.02 -23.71 -8.87
CA PRO A 134 44.27 -24.09 -7.66
C PRO A 134 44.36 -25.61 -7.41
N ARG A 135 44.25 -26.03 -6.13
CA ARG A 135 44.17 -27.44 -5.68
C ARG A 135 42.82 -27.74 -4.99
N ARG A 136 42.43 -29.02 -4.97
CA ARG A 136 41.21 -29.56 -4.33
C ARG A 136 41.56 -30.63 -3.27
N ALA A 137 40.79 -30.64 -2.18
CA ALA A 137 40.69 -31.58 -1.04
C ALA A 137 39.35 -31.25 -0.31
N VAL A 138 38.50 -32.10 0.30
CA VAL A 138 38.36 -33.57 0.50
C VAL A 138 39.52 -34.30 1.20
N VAL A 139 39.32 -35.14 2.24
CA VAL A 139 38.11 -35.76 2.85
C VAL A 139 38.21 -35.71 4.40
N ALA A 140 37.11 -35.85 5.16
CA ALA A 140 36.94 -36.84 6.26
C ALA A 140 35.68 -36.56 7.13
N ALA A 141 35.15 -37.57 7.84
CA ALA A 141 33.96 -37.42 8.69
C ALA A 141 33.87 -38.41 9.88
N ARG A 142 33.37 -37.92 11.03
CA ARG A 142 32.92 -38.67 12.24
C ARG A 142 34.05 -39.40 13.02
N PRO A 143 33.91 -39.64 14.35
CA PRO A 143 32.86 -40.47 14.98
C PRO A 143 31.96 -39.74 16.01
N ARG A 144 31.11 -40.50 16.72
CA ARG A 144 30.15 -40.05 17.75
C ARG A 144 30.70 -40.33 19.15
N HIS A 145 30.37 -39.51 20.15
CA HIS A 145 30.27 -39.95 21.55
C HIS A 145 28.99 -39.42 22.23
N ARG A 146 28.42 -40.24 23.13
CA ARG A 146 27.37 -39.84 24.09
C ARG A 146 28.05 -39.19 25.31
N VAL A 147 27.31 -38.40 26.11
CA VAL A 147 27.08 -38.66 27.56
C VAL A 147 26.19 -37.59 28.24
N ARG A 148 25.24 -38.09 29.06
CA ARG A 148 24.49 -37.49 30.20
C ARG A 148 23.76 -36.13 30.09
N ARG A 149 22.53 -36.14 30.65
CA ARG A 149 21.86 -34.97 31.27
C ARG A 149 22.63 -34.56 32.55
N VAL A 150 22.64 -33.26 32.87
CA VAL A 150 22.80 -32.73 34.23
C VAL A 150 21.64 -31.77 34.49
N ALA A 151 21.28 -31.57 35.76
CA ALA A 151 20.07 -30.87 36.19
C ALA A 151 20.27 -29.34 36.34
N ALA A 152 19.27 -28.68 36.90
CA ALA A 152 19.14 -27.23 37.06
C ALA A 152 20.30 -26.55 37.81
N GLY A 153 20.49 -25.26 37.51
CA GLY A 153 21.26 -24.30 38.30
C GLY A 153 20.71 -22.90 38.03
N ASP A 154 20.36 -22.16 39.08
CA ASP A 154 19.68 -20.87 38.98
C ASP A 154 20.62 -19.72 38.58
N PRO A 155 20.15 -18.72 37.79
CA PRO A 155 20.88 -17.48 37.56
C PRO A 155 20.71 -16.51 38.75
N PRO A 156 21.78 -15.99 39.36
CA PRO A 156 21.69 -15.14 40.54
C PRO A 156 21.47 -13.65 40.19
N TRP A 157 20.39 -13.06 40.70
CA TRP A 157 20.35 -11.63 41.09
C TRP A 157 19.26 -11.38 42.15
N ASP A 158 19.60 -10.62 43.19
CA ASP A 158 18.71 -10.26 44.30
C ASP A 158 18.06 -8.89 44.05
N LEU A 159 16.72 -8.82 44.13
CA LEU A 159 15.95 -7.58 44.24
C LEU A 159 14.90 -7.67 45.37
N ARG A 160 15.38 -7.91 46.59
CA ARG A 160 14.58 -7.81 47.82
C ARG A 160 14.01 -6.41 48.05
N ARG A 161 12.73 -6.40 48.45
CA ARG A 161 11.95 -5.31 49.09
C ARG A 161 11.49 -4.15 48.18
N HIS A 162 10.22 -4.23 47.77
CA HIS A 162 9.20 -3.40 48.41
C HIS A 162 7.93 -4.23 48.69
N ARG A 163 7.43 -4.14 49.92
CA ARG A 163 6.12 -4.62 50.43
C ARG A 163 5.27 -3.36 50.70
N HIS A 164 3.94 -3.35 50.79
CA HIS A 164 2.84 -4.31 50.57
C HIS A 164 1.60 -3.41 50.25
N ARG A 165 0.64 -3.87 49.45
CA ARG A 165 -0.78 -3.76 49.85
C ARG A 165 -1.68 -4.63 48.99
N ASP A 166 -2.27 -5.62 49.64
CA ASP A 166 -3.17 -6.62 49.07
C ASP A 166 -4.62 -6.13 49.17
N LEU A 167 -5.42 -6.32 48.12
CA LEU A 167 -6.88 -6.32 48.20
C LEU A 167 -7.48 -7.35 47.23
N VAL A 168 -8.00 -8.43 47.82
CA VAL A 168 -9.17 -9.23 47.42
C VAL A 168 -9.25 -9.74 45.97
N GLY A 169 -9.27 -11.07 45.82
CA GLY A 169 -9.44 -11.75 44.52
C GLY A 169 -10.87 -11.79 43.98
N LEU A 170 -11.03 -12.28 42.75
CA LEU A 170 -12.32 -12.41 42.06
C LEU A 170 -12.53 -13.85 41.56
N GLU A 171 -13.63 -14.46 42.03
CA GLU A 171 -14.18 -15.73 41.53
C GLU A 171 -14.77 -15.56 40.11
N PRO A 172 -14.79 -16.62 39.27
CA PRO A 172 -15.35 -16.57 37.92
C PRO A 172 -16.90 -16.56 37.94
N VAL A 173 -17.50 -15.40 37.70
CA VAL A 173 -18.97 -15.23 37.69
C VAL A 173 -19.65 -16.07 36.60
N ARG A 174 -20.70 -16.80 36.99
CA ARG A 174 -21.46 -17.72 36.13
C ARG A 174 -22.28 -16.98 35.06
N ARG A 175 -22.51 -17.65 33.92
CA ARG A 175 -23.44 -17.18 32.87
C ARG A 175 -24.88 -17.11 33.40
N LEU A 176 -25.50 -15.94 33.33
CA LEU A 176 -26.95 -15.80 33.45
C LEU A 176 -27.62 -15.98 32.08
N ARG A 177 -28.65 -16.82 32.01
CA ARG A 177 -29.63 -16.82 30.92
C ARG A 177 -30.72 -15.79 31.24
N TRP A 178 -31.19 -15.08 30.22
CA TRP A 178 -32.38 -14.23 30.34
C TRP A 178 -33.61 -14.97 29.81
N SER A 179 -34.76 -14.82 30.46
CA SER A 179 -35.99 -15.54 30.13
C SER A 179 -37.23 -14.77 30.57
N GLY A 180 -38.24 -14.71 29.71
CA GLY A 180 -39.45 -13.89 29.90
C GLY A 180 -39.33 -12.52 29.22
N GLY A 181 -40.41 -11.92 28.75
CA GLY A 181 -41.78 -12.44 28.63
C GLY A 181 -42.72 -11.39 28.05
N ALA A 182 -43.47 -11.72 26.99
CA ALA A 182 -44.27 -10.74 26.24
C ALA A 182 -45.77 -10.79 26.58
N ARG A 183 -46.36 -9.61 26.79
CA ARG A 183 -47.80 -9.24 26.77
C ARG A 183 -47.88 -7.70 26.95
N GLY A 184 -48.69 -6.93 26.22
CA GLY A 184 -49.53 -7.20 25.04
C GLY A 184 -50.47 -6.01 24.73
N LEU A 185 -51.35 -6.19 23.71
CA LEU A 185 -52.51 -5.32 23.34
C LEU A 185 -52.16 -3.96 22.64
N VAL A 186 -53.00 -3.35 21.77
CA VAL A 186 -54.40 -3.59 21.32
C VAL A 186 -54.55 -3.32 19.79
N ALA A 187 -55.53 -3.96 19.11
CA ALA A 187 -56.21 -3.56 17.85
C ALA A 187 -55.40 -3.42 16.53
N ALA A 188 -55.95 -3.59 15.30
CA ALA A 188 -57.17 -4.26 14.77
C ALA A 188 -56.99 -4.44 13.23
N GLY A 189 -57.71 -5.29 12.48
CA GLY A 189 -58.77 -6.25 12.79
C GLY A 189 -59.41 -6.84 11.50
N ARG A 190 -60.59 -7.48 11.65
CA ARG A 190 -61.44 -8.16 10.62
C ARG A 190 -60.99 -9.56 10.12
N ARG A 191 -61.95 -10.31 9.58
CA ARG A 191 -61.92 -11.76 9.28
C ARG A 191 -62.21 -12.03 7.79
N GLY A 192 -61.91 -13.23 7.32
CA GLY A 192 -62.40 -13.85 6.07
C GLY A 192 -62.30 -15.38 6.18
N GLU A 193 -63.21 -16.12 5.53
CA GLU A 193 -63.45 -17.54 5.84
C GLU A 193 -63.16 -18.50 4.67
N ALA A 194 -62.56 -19.65 5.01
CA ALA A 194 -62.81 -20.97 4.40
C ALA A 194 -62.48 -21.13 2.87
N PRO A 195 -62.78 -22.29 2.23
CA PRO A 195 -61.85 -23.43 2.34
C PRO A 195 -61.52 -24.21 1.03
N GLY A 196 -60.40 -24.95 1.05
CA GLY A 196 -60.39 -26.33 0.52
C GLY A 196 -59.43 -26.73 -0.62
N ARG A 197 -59.35 -28.06 -0.79
CA ARG A 197 -58.87 -28.86 -1.96
C ARG A 197 -57.39 -28.80 -2.38
N SER A 198 -56.64 -29.76 -1.83
CA SER A 198 -55.86 -30.79 -2.57
C SER A 198 -55.18 -30.44 -3.91
N GLY A 199 -53.85 -30.52 -3.95
CA GLY A 199 -53.08 -30.58 -5.21
C GLY A 199 -51.69 -31.23 -5.05
N ARG A 200 -51.40 -32.29 -5.80
CA ARG A 200 -50.04 -32.86 -5.91
C ARG A 200 -49.17 -31.98 -6.81
N ARG A 201 -47.93 -31.68 -6.38
CA ARG A 201 -46.73 -31.40 -7.21
C ARG A 201 -45.49 -31.40 -6.29
N SER A 202 -44.63 -32.41 -6.40
CA SER A 202 -43.47 -32.47 -7.32
C SER A 202 -42.35 -31.51 -6.90
N SER A 203 -41.24 -32.07 -6.42
CA SER A 203 -40.05 -31.36 -5.97
C SER A 203 -39.35 -30.59 -7.09
N SER A 204 -39.07 -29.31 -6.85
CA SER A 204 -38.06 -28.53 -7.58
C SER A 204 -37.19 -27.76 -6.59
N ALA A 205 -36.05 -28.37 -6.22
CA ALA A 205 -35.09 -27.77 -5.31
C ALA A 205 -34.29 -26.66 -6.02
N ALA A 206 -34.87 -25.48 -6.14
CA ALA A 206 -34.19 -24.29 -6.64
C ALA A 206 -33.11 -23.84 -5.64
N SER A 207 -31.87 -24.30 -5.86
CA SER A 207 -30.71 -24.02 -5.02
C SER A 207 -30.20 -22.59 -5.23
N SER A 208 -30.78 -21.63 -4.51
CA SER A 208 -30.25 -20.26 -4.44
C SER A 208 -28.77 -20.27 -4.07
N PRO A 209 -27.89 -19.59 -4.85
CA PRO A 209 -26.46 -19.57 -4.56
C PRO A 209 -26.21 -18.85 -3.24
N ARG A 210 -25.47 -19.49 -2.33
CA ARG A 210 -25.09 -18.89 -1.04
C ARG A 210 -24.10 -17.76 -1.29
N LEU A 211 -24.57 -16.53 -1.19
CA LEU A 211 -23.72 -15.33 -1.16
C LEU A 211 -22.60 -15.51 -0.12
N CYS A 212 -21.40 -15.07 -0.47
CA CYS A 212 -20.22 -15.18 0.38
C CYS A 212 -20.50 -14.52 1.74
N ARG A 213 -20.39 -15.29 2.83
CA ARG A 213 -20.36 -14.72 4.18
C ARG A 213 -19.23 -13.71 4.25
N GLU A 214 -19.49 -12.54 4.81
CA GLU A 214 -18.45 -11.56 5.09
C GLU A 214 -17.41 -12.20 6.03
N ALA A 215 -16.13 -12.09 5.66
CA ALA A 215 -15.06 -12.66 6.44
C ALA A 215 -14.97 -11.93 7.79
N ILE A 216 -15.22 -12.67 8.87
CA ILE A 216 -15.07 -12.21 10.26
C ILE A 216 -13.63 -11.69 10.42
N MET A 217 -13.49 -10.44 10.84
CA MET A 217 -12.18 -9.85 11.12
C MET A 217 -11.63 -10.40 12.43
N THR A 218 -10.83 -11.45 12.36
CA THR A 218 -10.04 -11.93 13.49
C THR A 218 -8.88 -10.96 13.75
N VAL A 219 -9.06 -10.02 14.67
CA VAL A 219 -7.93 -9.26 15.24
C VAL A 219 -7.30 -10.14 16.31
N VAL A 220 -6.15 -10.73 15.99
CA VAL A 220 -5.39 -11.55 16.96
C VAL A 220 -4.57 -10.61 17.84
N ASP A 221 -4.84 -10.64 19.15
CA ASP A 221 -3.96 -10.01 20.12
C ASP A 221 -2.71 -10.87 20.36
N VAL A 222 -1.56 -10.21 20.32
CA VAL A 222 -0.30 -10.74 20.86
C VAL A 222 0.17 -9.77 21.94
N GLN A 223 0.93 -10.23 22.93
CA GLN A 223 1.34 -9.42 24.10
C GLN A 223 2.30 -8.23 23.79
N THR A 224 2.35 -7.79 22.54
CA THR A 224 3.12 -6.65 22.01
C THR A 224 2.31 -5.74 21.07
N THR A 225 0.97 -5.92 20.95
CA THR A 225 0.06 -5.07 20.17
C THR A 225 0.20 -3.59 20.54
N ARG A 226 0.32 -2.70 19.54
CA ARG A 226 0.56 -1.25 19.72
C ARG A 226 -0.22 -0.34 18.77
N LEU A 227 -0.54 -0.80 17.56
CA LEU A 227 -1.32 -0.05 16.55
C LEU A 227 -2.83 -0.29 16.71
N LEU A 228 -3.23 -1.52 17.06
CA LEU A 228 -4.62 -1.93 17.26
C LEU A 228 -5.03 -2.01 18.74
N ALA A 229 -4.19 -1.52 19.66
CA ALA A 229 -4.48 -1.45 21.08
C ALA A 229 -5.80 -0.69 21.33
N GLY A 230 -6.67 -1.23 22.19
CA GLY A 230 -8.06 -0.76 22.36
C GLY A 230 -9.01 -1.22 21.25
N GLY A 231 -8.60 -1.14 19.98
CA GLY A 231 -9.44 -1.47 18.82
C GLY A 231 -9.82 -2.95 18.68
N ILE A 232 -9.19 -3.85 19.45
CA ILE A 232 -9.44 -5.31 19.44
C ILE A 232 -10.90 -5.65 19.80
N GLN A 233 -11.62 -4.76 20.50
CA GLN A 233 -13.04 -4.94 20.81
C GLN A 233 -13.97 -4.79 19.59
N GLY A 234 -13.45 -4.33 18.43
CA GLY A 234 -14.18 -4.23 17.16
C GLY A 234 -14.80 -2.86 16.88
N ASP A 235 -14.86 -1.99 17.90
CA ASP A 235 -15.41 -0.64 17.82
C ASP A 235 -14.34 0.45 17.57
N HIS A 236 -14.81 1.66 17.29
CA HIS A 236 -14.01 2.89 17.19
C HIS A 236 -13.43 3.27 18.57
N VAL A 237 -12.10 3.36 18.68
CA VAL A 237 -11.41 3.87 19.87
C VAL A 237 -11.50 5.40 19.91
N ALA A 238 -12.47 5.90 20.69
CA ALA A 238 -12.68 7.32 20.95
C ALA A 238 -11.47 8.00 21.61
N LEU A 239 -11.41 9.33 21.55
CA LEU A 239 -10.27 10.16 21.92
C LEU A 239 -9.75 9.93 23.35
N ALA A 240 -10.63 9.73 24.34
CA ALA A 240 -10.23 9.57 25.73
C ALA A 240 -9.57 8.19 26.00
N PRO A 241 -10.17 7.04 25.62
CA PRO A 241 -9.47 5.75 25.57
C PRO A 241 -8.17 5.80 24.76
N HIS A 242 -8.18 6.43 23.58
CA HIS A 242 -6.97 6.59 22.75
C HIS A 242 -5.84 7.30 23.51
N ARG A 243 -6.13 8.44 24.16
CA ARG A 243 -5.15 9.18 24.97
C ARG A 243 -4.61 8.35 26.14
N ALA A 244 -5.47 7.57 26.80
CA ALA A 244 -5.06 6.68 27.89
C ALA A 244 -4.14 5.53 27.44
N ILE A 245 -4.32 5.02 26.21
CA ILE A 245 -3.56 3.90 25.65
C ILE A 245 -2.24 4.36 25.02
N HIS A 246 -2.27 5.41 24.19
CA HIS A 246 -1.13 5.82 23.36
C HIS A 246 -0.35 7.02 23.93
N GLY A 247 -0.90 7.72 24.93
CA GLY A 247 -0.36 8.96 25.48
C GLY A 247 -0.59 10.18 24.57
N ASP A 248 -0.34 11.38 25.10
CA ASP A 248 -0.38 12.61 24.31
C ASP A 248 0.84 12.76 23.40
N LEU A 249 0.63 13.39 22.24
CA LEU A 249 1.68 13.72 21.27
C LEU A 249 2.70 14.71 21.84
N ARG A 250 3.95 14.26 21.95
CA ARG A 250 5.10 15.14 22.22
C ARG A 250 5.51 15.85 20.93
N PRO A 251 5.56 17.21 20.88
CA PRO A 251 6.04 17.92 19.70
C PRO A 251 7.50 17.60 19.39
N MET A 252 7.81 17.33 18.12
CA MET A 252 9.19 17.08 17.66
C MET A 252 9.55 18.01 16.50
N THR A 253 10.81 18.42 16.42
CA THR A 253 11.36 19.09 15.23
C THR A 253 11.58 18.08 14.10
N GLN A 254 11.65 18.55 12.85
CA GLN A 254 12.00 17.71 11.70
C GLN A 254 13.27 16.87 11.94
N ALA A 255 14.32 17.49 12.48
CA ALA A 255 15.59 16.82 12.77
C ALA A 255 15.43 15.76 13.87
N ALA A 256 14.71 16.05 14.96
CA ALA A 256 14.49 15.09 16.04
C ALA A 256 13.63 13.90 15.58
N LEU A 257 12.56 14.14 14.80
CA LEU A 257 11.70 13.09 14.26
C LEU A 257 12.42 12.23 13.23
N ALA A 258 13.24 12.83 12.36
CA ALA A 258 14.07 12.10 11.41
C ALA A 258 15.15 11.26 12.11
N ALA A 259 15.81 11.79 13.15
CA ALA A 259 16.78 11.06 13.95
C ALA A 259 16.14 9.88 14.71
N ALA A 260 14.99 10.09 15.35
CA ALA A 260 14.24 9.00 15.99
C ALA A 260 13.84 7.91 14.98
N ALA A 261 13.36 8.30 13.79
CA ALA A 261 12.99 7.36 12.73
C ALA A 261 14.22 6.61 12.15
N ALA A 262 15.40 7.22 12.16
CA ALA A 262 16.65 6.58 11.74
C ALA A 262 17.13 5.55 12.76
N ASN A 263 17.11 5.92 14.06
CA ASN A 263 17.55 5.08 15.19
C ASN A 263 16.76 3.76 15.30
N VAL A 264 15.51 3.73 14.84
CA VAL A 264 14.63 2.55 14.84
C VAL A 264 14.48 1.90 13.46
N HIS A 265 15.23 2.39 12.46
CA HIS A 265 15.19 1.95 11.05
C HIS A 265 13.78 1.96 10.43
N LEU A 266 12.95 2.96 10.72
CA LEU A 266 11.54 2.98 10.32
C LEU A 266 11.38 3.04 8.78
N LEU A 267 10.77 1.99 8.21
CA LEU A 267 10.49 1.85 6.78
C LEU A 267 9.02 2.13 6.46
N GLY A 268 8.77 2.86 5.38
CA GLY A 268 7.42 3.22 4.92
C GLY A 268 6.56 2.00 4.57
N ARG A 269 5.42 1.85 5.25
CA ARG A 269 4.56 0.66 5.26
C ARG A 269 3.72 0.45 3.96
N GLY A 270 3.70 1.44 3.07
CA GLY A 270 3.02 1.39 1.76
C GLY A 270 3.83 0.69 0.67
N GLY A 271 4.26 -0.55 0.91
CA GLY A 271 4.93 -1.44 -0.05
C GLY A 271 6.36 -1.09 -0.48
N ALA A 272 6.66 0.17 -0.78
CA ALA A 272 7.99 0.58 -1.25
C ALA A 272 9.10 0.39 -0.19
N ALA A 273 8.74 0.35 1.11
CA ALA A 273 9.68 0.19 2.22
C ALA A 273 10.85 1.19 2.19
N PHE A 274 10.57 2.43 1.79
CA PHE A 274 11.55 3.53 1.74
C PHE A 274 11.81 4.08 3.16
N PRO A 275 13.07 4.40 3.55
CA PRO A 275 13.38 4.91 4.88
C PRO A 275 12.67 6.23 5.20
N VAL A 276 11.94 6.27 6.32
CA VAL A 276 11.13 7.42 6.71
C VAL A 276 12.00 8.62 7.10
N ALA A 277 13.14 8.39 7.76
CA ALA A 277 14.10 9.44 8.11
C ALA A 277 14.62 10.20 6.87
N THR A 278 15.09 9.48 5.85
CA THR A 278 15.54 10.05 4.57
C THR A 278 14.43 10.83 3.88
N LYS A 279 13.19 10.34 3.95
CA LYS A 279 12.02 11.00 3.37
C LYS A 279 11.61 12.29 4.09
N LEU A 280 11.73 12.31 5.43
CA LEU A 280 11.50 13.51 6.25
C LEU A 280 12.58 14.56 5.96
N ALA A 281 13.85 14.16 5.89
CA ALA A 281 14.96 15.07 5.58
C ALA A 281 14.92 15.63 4.15
N ALA A 282 14.31 14.91 3.20
CA ALA A 282 14.20 15.32 1.79
C ALA A 282 13.02 16.28 1.49
N VAL A 283 12.29 16.76 2.50
CA VAL A 283 11.24 17.79 2.37
C VAL A 283 11.71 19.08 3.02
N GLU A 284 11.73 20.19 2.27
CA GLU A 284 12.02 21.50 2.85
C GLU A 284 10.84 21.96 3.72
N ALA A 285 11.02 22.05 5.04
CA ALA A 285 9.96 22.37 5.98
C ALA A 285 9.47 23.83 5.88
N GLY A 286 8.17 24.06 5.77
CA GLY A 286 7.58 25.41 5.72
C GLY A 286 6.06 25.40 5.49
N PRO A 287 5.40 26.58 5.55
CA PRO A 287 3.93 26.70 5.54
C PRO A 287 3.26 26.38 4.20
N ARG A 288 4.05 26.04 3.17
CA ARG A 288 3.58 25.53 1.87
C ARG A 288 3.64 24.01 1.76
N VAL A 289 4.26 23.31 2.72
CA VAL A 289 4.36 21.84 2.68
C VAL A 289 2.98 21.22 2.84
N GLU A 290 2.70 20.18 2.06
CA GLU A 290 1.48 19.38 2.15
C GLU A 290 1.79 18.04 2.83
N VAL A 291 1.02 17.65 3.85
CA VAL A 291 1.11 16.32 4.48
C VAL A 291 -0.06 15.46 4.01
N VAL A 292 0.23 14.37 3.31
CA VAL A 292 -0.80 13.51 2.70
C VAL A 292 -0.75 12.09 3.28
N VAL A 293 -1.81 11.70 3.98
CA VAL A 293 -2.02 10.34 4.46
C VAL A 293 -2.77 9.56 3.37
N ASN A 294 -2.11 8.56 2.80
CA ASN A 294 -2.67 7.68 1.77
C ASN A 294 -3.32 6.44 2.40
N GLY A 295 -4.64 6.51 2.57
CA GLY A 295 -5.57 5.41 2.90
C GLY A 295 -6.31 4.84 1.69
N SER A 296 -5.76 5.00 0.48
CA SER A 296 -6.29 4.41 -0.76
C SER A 296 -5.82 2.96 -0.93
N GLU A 297 -6.02 2.13 0.10
CA GLU A 297 -5.75 0.69 0.16
C GLU A 297 -6.61 -0.08 -0.86
N SER A 298 -6.22 0.00 -2.13
CA SER A 298 -7.02 -0.48 -3.26
C SER A 298 -6.62 -1.88 -3.73
N GLU A 299 -5.90 -2.66 -2.91
CA GLU A 299 -5.63 -4.08 -3.14
C GLU A 299 -6.65 -4.92 -2.36
N PRO A 300 -7.57 -5.66 -3.00
CA PRO A 300 -8.73 -6.22 -2.30
C PRO A 300 -8.40 -7.35 -1.30
N ALA A 301 -7.18 -7.89 -1.34
CA ALA A 301 -6.64 -8.84 -0.37
C ALA A 301 -5.97 -8.20 0.86
N SER A 302 -5.74 -6.88 0.87
CA SER A 302 -5.26 -6.16 2.05
C SER A 302 -6.37 -5.35 2.70
N ARG A 303 -6.38 -5.31 4.03
CA ARG A 303 -7.37 -4.56 4.84
C ARG A 303 -6.73 -3.84 6.03
N LYS A 304 -5.40 -3.79 6.10
CA LYS A 304 -4.67 -3.30 7.27
C LYS A 304 -4.90 -1.80 7.53
N ASP A 305 -4.90 -0.99 6.47
CA ASP A 305 -5.02 0.46 6.57
C ASP A 305 -6.49 0.87 6.77
N ARG A 306 -7.43 0.18 6.11
CA ARG A 306 -8.87 0.30 6.41
C ARG A 306 -9.15 -0.05 7.87
N THR A 307 -8.61 -1.16 8.37
CA THR A 307 -8.78 -1.57 9.78
C THR A 307 -8.26 -0.51 10.73
N LEU A 308 -7.03 -0.02 10.52
CA LEU A 308 -6.41 0.99 11.34
C LEU A 308 -7.17 2.34 11.31
N MET A 309 -7.66 2.79 10.14
CA MET A 309 -8.52 3.98 10.03
C MET A 309 -9.93 3.77 10.61
N THR A 310 -10.43 2.54 10.69
CA THR A 310 -11.78 2.26 11.21
C THR A 310 -11.77 2.12 12.73
N LEU A 311 -10.79 1.41 13.29
CA LEU A 311 -10.72 1.08 14.72
C LEU A 311 -9.93 2.11 15.53
N VAL A 312 -8.75 2.56 15.05
CA VAL A 312 -7.88 3.51 15.79
C VAL A 312 -7.55 4.76 14.95
N PRO A 313 -8.56 5.48 14.43
CA PRO A 313 -8.35 6.67 13.58
C PRO A 313 -7.55 7.76 14.27
N HIS A 314 -7.67 7.88 15.60
CA HIS A 314 -6.95 8.88 16.39
C HIS A 314 -5.43 8.73 16.26
N LEU A 315 -4.89 7.52 16.19
CA LEU A 315 -3.45 7.27 16.02
C LEU A 315 -2.95 7.67 14.62
N VAL A 316 -3.82 7.54 13.60
CA VAL A 316 -3.55 7.99 12.22
C VAL A 316 -3.50 9.53 12.16
N VAL A 317 -4.48 10.19 12.78
CA VAL A 317 -4.53 11.66 12.87
C VAL A 317 -3.32 12.20 13.64
N ASP A 318 -2.96 11.59 14.77
CA ASP A 318 -1.80 12.02 15.56
C ASP A 318 -0.49 11.92 14.78
N GLY A 319 -0.30 10.84 14.01
CA GLY A 319 0.86 10.72 13.13
C GLY A 319 0.96 11.85 12.10
N ALA A 320 -0.19 12.22 11.51
CA ALA A 320 -0.26 13.29 10.54
C ALA A 320 0.00 14.67 11.17
N LEU A 321 -0.55 14.94 12.35
CA LEU A 321 -0.30 16.16 13.13
C LEU A 321 1.18 16.27 13.54
N LEU A 322 1.80 15.19 14.02
CA LEU A 322 3.22 15.17 14.40
C LEU A 322 4.12 15.52 13.21
N VAL A 323 3.85 14.95 12.03
CA VAL A 323 4.60 15.27 10.80
C VAL A 323 4.36 16.70 10.33
N ALA A 324 3.11 17.20 10.35
CA ALA A 324 2.80 18.57 9.96
C ALA A 324 3.52 19.60 10.85
N ARG A 325 3.50 19.36 12.17
CA ARG A 325 4.21 20.15 13.19
C ARG A 325 5.72 20.13 12.96
N ALA A 326 6.31 18.95 12.72
CA ALA A 326 7.72 18.80 12.43
C ALA A 326 8.14 19.53 11.13
N LEU A 327 7.30 19.48 10.08
CA LEU A 327 7.52 20.12 8.78
C LEU A 327 7.03 21.58 8.71
N ARG A 328 6.66 22.19 9.83
CA ARG A 328 6.23 23.61 9.94
C ARG A 328 5.05 23.98 9.03
N THR A 329 4.09 23.07 8.85
CA THR A 329 2.86 23.30 8.06
C THR A 329 1.61 23.05 8.89
N SER A 330 0.51 23.69 8.50
CA SER A 330 -0.84 23.44 9.00
C SER A 330 -1.69 22.59 8.05
N ARG A 331 -1.13 22.13 6.92
CA ARG A 331 -1.92 21.47 5.85
C ARG A 331 -1.81 19.95 5.91
N VAL A 332 -2.93 19.29 6.21
CA VAL A 332 -3.03 17.83 6.25
C VAL A 332 -4.22 17.36 5.42
N THR A 333 -4.01 16.35 4.57
CA THR A 333 -5.09 15.69 3.82
C THR A 333 -5.00 14.17 3.98
N ILE A 334 -6.09 13.56 4.42
CA ILE A 334 -6.24 12.10 4.53
C ILE A 334 -7.07 11.62 3.34
N ALA A 335 -6.41 10.96 2.39
CA ALA A 335 -7.02 10.45 1.16
C ALA A 335 -7.51 9.01 1.37
N VAL A 336 -8.83 8.83 1.45
CA VAL A 336 -9.49 7.57 1.84
C VAL A 336 -10.33 7.04 0.68
N HIS A 337 -10.35 5.73 0.45
CA HIS A 337 -11.22 5.13 -0.58
C HIS A 337 -12.45 4.42 0.02
N ASP A 338 -12.37 3.97 1.27
CA ASP A 338 -13.42 3.23 1.98
C ASP A 338 -14.33 4.15 2.81
N ARG A 339 -15.65 3.88 2.79
CA ARG A 339 -16.65 4.72 3.46
C ARG A 339 -16.70 4.55 4.98
N ALA A 340 -16.39 3.36 5.51
CA ALA A 340 -16.37 3.14 6.97
C ALA A 340 -15.14 3.79 7.59
N ALA A 341 -13.97 3.65 6.94
CA ALA A 341 -12.76 4.38 7.32
C ALA A 341 -12.97 5.91 7.27
N TYR A 342 -13.62 6.44 6.22
CA TYR A 342 -13.96 7.85 6.12
C TYR A 342 -14.87 8.32 7.27
N ALA A 343 -15.93 7.58 7.58
CA ALA A 343 -16.85 7.93 8.66
C ALA A 343 -16.16 7.92 10.04
N SER A 344 -15.34 6.90 10.31
CA SER A 344 -14.59 6.78 11.57
C SER A 344 -13.57 7.93 11.74
N LEU A 345 -12.86 8.31 10.67
CA LEU A 345 -11.98 9.49 10.68
C LEU A 345 -12.75 10.81 10.85
N ALA A 346 -13.94 10.94 10.27
CA ALA A 346 -14.77 12.13 10.43
C ALA A 346 -15.25 12.32 11.88
N VAL A 347 -15.63 11.23 12.56
CA VAL A 347 -15.95 11.20 14.00
C VAL A 347 -14.72 11.59 14.82
N ALA A 348 -13.56 10.97 14.57
CA ALA A 348 -12.32 11.23 15.31
C ALA A 348 -11.87 12.71 15.24
N LEU A 349 -12.10 13.37 14.09
CA LEU A 349 -11.82 14.79 13.94
C LEU A 349 -12.87 15.67 14.62
N ASP A 350 -14.12 15.24 14.77
CA ASP A 350 -15.13 15.98 15.54
C ASP A 350 -14.88 15.91 17.05
N GLU A 351 -14.55 14.73 17.58
CA GLU A 351 -14.13 14.58 18.97
C GLU A 351 -12.92 15.48 19.29
N ARG A 352 -11.91 15.49 18.40
CA ARG A 352 -10.74 16.37 18.55
C ARG A 352 -11.13 17.85 18.50
N ARG A 353 -12.00 18.29 17.59
CA ARG A 353 -12.49 19.68 17.54
C ARG A 353 -13.20 20.10 18.82
N ARG A 354 -13.99 19.20 19.43
CA ARG A 354 -14.73 19.46 20.68
C ARG A 354 -13.82 19.50 21.90
N ALA A 355 -12.81 18.62 21.97
CA ALA A 355 -11.92 18.51 23.11
C ALA A 355 -10.77 19.53 23.09
N GLU A 356 -10.13 19.75 21.94
CA GLU A 356 -8.96 20.63 21.82
C GLU A 356 -8.74 21.12 20.38
N PRO A 357 -9.11 22.37 20.06
CA PRO A 357 -8.87 22.97 18.76
C PRO A 357 -7.37 23.04 18.42
N HIS A 358 -6.95 22.27 17.42
CA HIS A 358 -5.59 22.29 16.89
C HIS A 358 -5.48 23.21 15.67
N ARG A 359 -4.32 23.83 15.50
CA ARG A 359 -4.02 24.80 14.43
C ARG A 359 -3.85 24.19 13.03
N GLU A 360 -3.69 22.87 12.96
CA GLU A 360 -3.55 22.15 11.70
C GLU A 360 -4.94 21.88 11.10
N SER A 361 -5.15 22.27 9.83
CA SER A 361 -6.33 21.92 9.06
C SER A 361 -6.18 20.48 8.54
N VAL A 362 -6.98 19.57 9.09
CA VAL A 362 -7.04 18.17 8.68
C VAL A 362 -8.31 17.93 7.85
N ASP A 363 -8.12 17.75 6.55
CA ASP A 363 -9.18 17.42 5.59
C ASP A 363 -9.19 15.91 5.30
N VAL A 364 -10.36 15.30 5.14
CA VAL A 364 -10.51 13.88 4.80
C VAL A 364 -11.25 13.81 3.46
N ARG A 365 -10.55 13.35 2.41
CA ARG A 365 -11.12 13.32 1.05
C ARG A 365 -11.35 11.89 0.60
N LEU A 366 -12.58 11.60 0.20
CA LEU A 366 -12.89 10.38 -0.54
C LEU A 366 -12.20 10.41 -1.92
N GLN A 367 -11.67 9.27 -2.32
CA GLN A 367 -10.99 9.05 -3.60
C GLN A 367 -11.56 7.82 -4.33
N PRO A 368 -11.53 7.77 -5.67
CA PRO A 368 -11.98 6.59 -6.42
C PRO A 368 -11.06 5.39 -6.15
N GLY A 369 -11.59 4.37 -5.46
CA GLY A 369 -10.87 3.11 -5.23
C GLY A 369 -10.58 2.36 -6.54
N ARG A 370 -9.35 2.47 -7.03
CA ARG A 370 -8.77 1.71 -8.15
C ARG A 370 -7.35 1.32 -7.78
N PHE A 371 -6.93 0.10 -8.09
CA PHE A 371 -5.65 -0.45 -7.61
C PHE A 371 -4.43 0.43 -7.95
N VAL A 372 -4.29 0.83 -9.22
CA VAL A 372 -3.23 1.76 -9.66
C VAL A 372 -3.44 3.20 -9.18
N GLY A 373 -4.68 3.57 -8.82
CA GLY A 373 -5.03 4.84 -8.20
C GLY A 373 -4.49 4.99 -6.77
N GLY A 374 -4.23 3.88 -6.07
CA GLY A 374 -3.59 3.88 -4.75
C GLY A 374 -2.08 4.21 -4.76
N GLU A 375 -1.44 4.29 -5.93
CA GLU A 375 -0.05 4.73 -6.05
C GLU A 375 0.08 6.21 -5.64
N VAL A 376 1.10 6.55 -4.85
CA VAL A 376 1.13 7.84 -4.14
C VAL A 376 1.01 9.08 -5.05
N ARG A 377 1.52 9.03 -6.28
CA ARG A 377 1.43 10.14 -7.25
C ARG A 377 0.10 10.12 -8.01
N ALA A 378 -0.54 8.96 -8.15
CA ALA A 378 -1.90 8.84 -8.64
C ALA A 378 -2.90 9.45 -7.66
N VAL A 379 -2.75 9.17 -6.35
CA VAL A 379 -3.52 9.83 -5.28
C VAL A 379 -3.34 11.34 -5.32
N LEU A 380 -2.10 11.84 -5.44
CA LEU A 380 -1.84 13.28 -5.52
C LEU A 380 -2.47 13.93 -6.76
N ASN A 381 -2.51 13.24 -7.91
CA ASN A 381 -3.24 13.71 -9.09
C ASN A 381 -4.77 13.75 -8.86
N GLY A 382 -5.34 12.75 -8.18
CA GLY A 382 -6.76 12.72 -7.83
C GLY A 382 -7.17 13.82 -6.84
N LEU A 383 -6.30 14.13 -5.87
CA LEU A 383 -6.47 15.26 -4.95
C LEU A 383 -6.31 16.63 -5.64
N ASP A 384 -5.51 16.70 -6.71
CA ASP A 384 -5.40 17.85 -7.64
C ASP A 384 -6.59 17.95 -8.63
N GLY A 385 -7.60 17.09 -8.52
CA GLY A 385 -8.78 17.07 -9.41
C GLY A 385 -8.50 16.51 -10.81
N ARG A 386 -7.34 15.90 -11.05
CA ARG A 386 -6.99 15.24 -12.32
C ARG A 386 -7.38 13.76 -12.27
N ALA A 387 -7.25 13.07 -13.41
CA ALA A 387 -7.36 11.62 -13.46
C ALA A 387 -6.36 10.98 -12.45
N PRO A 388 -6.81 10.08 -11.55
CA PRO A 388 -5.96 9.48 -10.52
C PRO A 388 -5.08 8.38 -11.12
N VAL A 389 -4.08 8.80 -11.91
CA VAL A 389 -3.11 7.93 -12.58
C VAL A 389 -1.66 8.41 -12.32
N PRO A 390 -0.67 7.51 -12.20
CA PRO A 390 0.71 7.90 -11.89
C PRO A 390 1.32 8.70 -13.05
N PRO A 391 1.87 9.90 -12.84
CA PRO A 391 2.43 10.71 -13.91
C PRO A 391 3.63 10.03 -14.57
N GLY A 392 3.68 10.07 -15.91
CA GLY A 392 4.75 9.43 -16.69
C GLY A 392 6.15 9.98 -16.40
N ARG A 393 6.26 11.27 -16.04
CA ARG A 393 7.51 11.89 -15.58
C ARG A 393 7.69 11.65 -14.07
N ARG A 394 8.84 11.08 -13.69
CA ARG A 394 9.19 10.76 -12.30
C ARG A 394 9.70 11.99 -11.53
N THR A 395 8.82 12.94 -11.27
CA THR A 395 9.05 13.99 -10.26
C THR A 395 8.77 13.42 -8.86
N LEU A 396 9.61 13.73 -7.87
CA LEU A 396 9.40 13.30 -6.49
C LEU A 396 8.39 14.21 -5.78
N PRO A 397 7.38 13.65 -5.07
CA PRO A 397 6.41 14.45 -4.30
C PRO A 397 7.06 15.39 -3.28
N THR A 398 8.21 15.01 -2.70
CA THR A 398 8.95 15.82 -1.74
C THR A 398 9.49 17.13 -2.31
N ILE A 399 9.63 17.21 -3.65
CA ILE A 399 10.02 18.43 -4.38
C ILE A 399 8.76 19.12 -4.95
N ARG A 400 7.88 18.34 -5.60
CA ARG A 400 6.65 18.83 -6.22
C ARG A 400 5.59 17.73 -6.25
N GLY A 401 4.61 17.83 -5.36
CA GLY A 401 3.46 16.94 -5.20
C GLY A 401 2.13 17.70 -5.32
N LEU A 402 1.29 17.61 -4.28
CA LEU A 402 -0.05 18.20 -4.23
C LEU A 402 0.02 19.72 -4.48
N HIS A 403 -0.85 20.22 -5.35
CA HIS A 403 -0.94 21.64 -5.74
C HIS A 403 0.39 22.25 -6.26
N GLY A 404 1.38 21.41 -6.59
CA GLY A 404 2.74 21.82 -6.95
C GLY A 404 3.68 22.09 -5.78
N SER A 405 3.24 21.91 -4.54
CA SER A 405 4.05 22.10 -3.32
C SER A 405 4.95 20.90 -2.97
N PRO A 406 6.04 21.10 -2.21
CA PRO A 406 6.73 20.02 -1.50
C PRO A 406 5.73 19.22 -0.65
N THR A 407 5.70 17.89 -0.79
CA THR A 407 4.69 17.03 -0.19
C THR A 407 5.30 15.84 0.54
N PHE A 408 4.99 15.68 1.82
CA PHE A 408 5.23 14.42 2.55
C PHE A 408 3.98 13.53 2.44
N ALA A 409 3.94 12.68 1.40
CA ALA A 409 2.84 11.74 1.16
C ALA A 409 3.22 10.31 1.56
N SER A 410 2.52 9.67 2.51
CA SER A 410 2.85 8.31 2.98
C SER A 410 1.62 7.48 3.35
N ASN A 411 1.79 6.18 3.55
CA ASN A 411 0.72 5.23 3.88
C ASN A 411 0.24 5.35 5.34
N VAL A 412 -1.04 5.06 5.61
CA VAL A 412 -1.70 5.16 6.95
C VAL A 412 -0.85 4.57 8.07
N GLU A 413 -0.49 3.29 8.00
CA GLU A 413 0.32 2.63 9.03
C GLU A 413 1.65 3.34 9.27
N THR A 414 2.23 4.01 8.26
CA THR A 414 3.48 4.79 8.43
C THR A 414 3.29 6.01 9.33
N PHE A 415 2.12 6.65 9.29
CA PHE A 415 1.81 7.77 10.17
C PHE A 415 1.50 7.29 11.59
N ALA A 416 0.72 6.23 11.76
CA ALA A 416 0.49 5.64 13.09
C ALA A 416 1.78 5.17 13.77
N GLN A 417 2.73 4.59 13.02
CA GLN A 417 4.06 4.24 13.52
C GLN A 417 4.88 5.47 13.95
N LEU A 418 4.75 6.60 13.26
CA LEU A 418 5.35 7.87 13.67
C LEU A 418 4.70 8.44 14.94
N ALA A 419 3.38 8.27 15.11
CA ALA A 419 2.68 8.64 16.35
C ALA A 419 3.21 7.86 17.55
N LEU A 420 3.28 6.52 17.45
CA LEU A 420 3.86 5.65 18.48
C LEU A 420 5.32 5.99 18.77
N LEU A 421 6.12 6.27 17.74
CA LEU A 421 7.51 6.70 17.93
C LEU A 421 7.63 8.04 18.65
N GLY A 422 6.69 8.96 18.41
CA GLY A 422 6.63 10.28 19.06
C GLY A 422 6.15 10.23 20.53
N SER A 423 5.24 9.33 20.89
CA SER A 423 4.77 9.18 22.28
C SER A 423 5.68 8.28 23.13
N LEU A 424 6.13 7.15 22.60
CA LEU A 424 7.01 6.18 23.29
C LEU A 424 8.49 6.62 23.32
N GLY A 425 8.95 7.37 22.31
CA GLY A 425 10.37 7.62 22.07
C GLY A 425 11.11 6.39 21.48
N PRO A 426 12.31 6.58 20.92
CA PRO A 426 12.99 5.55 20.14
C PRO A 426 13.39 4.32 20.94
N GLN A 427 13.76 4.45 22.23
CA GLN A 427 14.15 3.31 23.08
C GLN A 427 12.97 2.36 23.33
N ALA A 428 11.83 2.89 23.77
CA ALA A 428 10.64 2.08 24.05
C ALA A 428 9.92 1.62 22.76
N PHE A 429 10.02 2.39 21.66
CA PHE A 429 9.64 1.89 20.35
C PHE A 429 10.48 0.66 19.96
N ALA A 430 11.80 0.73 20.11
CA ALA A 430 12.76 -0.29 19.68
C ALA A 430 12.93 -1.50 20.61
N SER A 431 12.16 -1.60 21.70
CA SER A 431 12.12 -2.78 22.59
C SER A 431 11.28 -3.94 22.06
N VAL A 432 10.56 -3.74 20.95
CA VAL A 432 9.74 -4.74 20.26
C VAL A 432 10.19 -4.84 18.80
N GLY A 433 10.13 -6.05 18.25
CA GLY A 433 10.43 -6.33 16.84
C GLY A 433 11.88 -6.74 16.57
N ASP A 434 12.16 -7.00 15.30
CA ASP A 434 13.46 -7.41 14.77
C ASP A 434 14.52 -6.30 14.94
N PRO A 435 15.76 -6.60 15.35
CA PRO A 435 16.85 -5.61 15.41
C PRO A 435 17.03 -4.79 14.13
N LEU A 436 16.77 -5.38 12.95
CA LEU A 436 16.91 -4.79 11.61
C LEU A 436 15.69 -3.95 11.16
N GLU A 437 14.52 -4.13 11.77
CA GLU A 437 13.31 -3.37 11.49
C GLU A 437 12.44 -3.33 12.75
N ARG A 438 12.51 -2.25 13.53
CA ARG A 438 11.86 -2.20 14.86
C ARG A 438 10.34 -2.05 14.79
N GLY A 439 9.70 -2.38 15.91
CA GLY A 439 8.28 -2.21 16.17
C GLY A 439 7.42 -3.36 15.69
N THR A 440 6.13 -3.11 15.58
CA THR A 440 5.15 -4.04 15.01
C THR A 440 4.89 -3.72 13.54
N THR A 441 4.11 -4.55 12.86
CA THR A 441 3.52 -4.21 11.56
C THR A 441 2.17 -4.92 11.40
N LEU A 442 1.27 -4.35 10.59
CA LEU A 442 -0.01 -4.97 10.28
C LEU A 442 0.10 -5.88 9.06
N LEU A 443 -0.52 -7.05 9.16
CA LEU A 443 -0.64 -8.02 8.08
C LEU A 443 -2.11 -8.37 7.82
N THR A 444 -2.44 -8.78 6.59
CA THR A 444 -3.72 -9.42 6.28
C THR A 444 -3.46 -10.89 5.93
N LEU A 445 -3.99 -11.81 6.73
CA LEU A 445 -3.83 -13.25 6.57
C LEU A 445 -5.05 -13.83 5.83
N VAL A 446 -4.81 -14.63 4.77
CA VAL A 446 -5.86 -15.08 3.84
C VAL A 446 -5.75 -16.58 3.55
N GLY A 447 -6.91 -17.25 3.41
CA GLY A 447 -7.00 -18.64 2.98
C GLY A 447 -6.79 -19.66 4.10
N ALA A 448 -5.99 -20.69 3.83
CA ALA A 448 -5.77 -21.83 4.71
C ALA A 448 -4.78 -21.50 5.85
N VAL A 449 -5.16 -20.61 6.75
CA VAL A 449 -4.34 -20.11 7.86
C VAL A 449 -5.11 -20.17 9.19
N PRO A 450 -4.45 -20.30 10.36
CA PRO A 450 -5.15 -20.46 11.64
C PRO A 450 -6.04 -19.28 12.05
N ALA A 451 -5.68 -18.06 11.63
CA ALA A 451 -6.40 -16.83 11.97
C ALA A 451 -6.51 -15.90 10.75
N PRO A 452 -7.47 -16.14 9.84
CA PRO A 452 -7.72 -15.24 8.72
C PRO A 452 -8.32 -13.92 9.23
N GLY A 453 -7.81 -12.80 8.72
CA GLY A 453 -8.15 -11.48 9.26
C GLY A 453 -7.00 -10.48 9.12
N VAL A 454 -7.07 -9.38 9.87
CA VAL A 454 -5.97 -8.42 10.02
C VAL A 454 -5.33 -8.63 11.38
N VAL A 455 -4.05 -8.94 11.40
CA VAL A 455 -3.27 -9.17 12.63
C VAL A 455 -2.20 -8.10 12.78
N GLU A 456 -1.95 -7.71 14.02
CA GLU A 456 -0.72 -6.99 14.36
C GLU A 456 0.31 -8.00 14.85
N VAL A 457 1.55 -7.90 14.36
CA VAL A 457 2.65 -8.76 14.80
C VAL A 457 3.90 -7.93 15.07
N PRO A 458 4.75 -8.30 16.05
CA PRO A 458 6.12 -7.82 16.08
C PRO A 458 6.84 -8.28 14.80
N THR A 459 7.71 -7.44 14.25
CA THR A 459 8.60 -7.84 13.17
C THR A 459 9.55 -8.95 13.64
N GLY A 460 10.10 -9.73 12.72
CA GLY A 460 10.97 -10.87 13.05
C GLY A 460 10.25 -12.17 13.39
N VAL A 461 8.92 -12.15 13.58
CA VAL A 461 8.08 -13.36 13.68
C VAL A 461 8.26 -14.26 12.45
N SER A 462 8.32 -15.58 12.63
CA SER A 462 8.39 -16.52 11.49
C SER A 462 7.07 -16.54 10.73
N ILE A 463 7.14 -16.57 9.41
CA ILE A 463 5.95 -16.73 8.55
C ILE A 463 5.27 -18.08 8.83
N ASP A 464 6.04 -19.12 9.19
CA ASP A 464 5.50 -20.44 9.62
C ASP A 464 4.49 -20.33 10.76
N ALA A 465 4.75 -19.45 11.74
CA ALA A 465 3.87 -19.25 12.89
C ALA A 465 2.55 -18.55 12.53
N LEU A 466 2.52 -17.83 11.39
CA LEU A 466 1.33 -17.17 10.86
C LEU A 466 0.55 -18.08 9.90
N LEU A 467 1.25 -18.96 9.19
CA LEU A 467 0.67 -19.92 8.25
C LEU A 467 0.12 -21.17 8.93
N GLY A 468 0.66 -21.54 10.09
CA GLY A 468 0.35 -22.80 10.77
C GLY A 468 0.81 -24.05 10.00
N PRO A 469 0.58 -25.24 10.57
CA PRO A 469 0.86 -26.51 9.90
C PRO A 469 -0.06 -26.70 8.69
N GLY A 470 0.51 -27.13 7.56
CA GLY A 470 -0.23 -27.45 6.35
C GLY A 470 0.59 -27.26 5.07
N ASP A 471 0.05 -27.77 3.97
CA ASP A 471 0.66 -27.75 2.64
C ASP A 471 -0.01 -26.72 1.72
N GLY A 472 0.46 -26.63 0.47
CA GLY A 472 -0.15 -25.81 -0.57
C GLY A 472 0.51 -24.42 -0.75
N PRO A 473 0.39 -23.80 -1.94
CA PRO A 473 1.18 -22.63 -2.30
C PRO A 473 0.93 -21.40 -1.42
N VAL A 474 2.02 -20.70 -1.11
CA VAL A 474 2.02 -19.50 -0.26
C VAL A 474 2.32 -18.26 -1.10
N LEU A 475 1.51 -17.20 -0.94
CA LEU A 475 1.71 -15.87 -1.51
C LEU A 475 2.13 -14.91 -0.40
N ILE A 476 3.28 -14.24 -0.55
CA ILE A 476 3.76 -13.21 0.37
C ILE A 476 3.87 -11.88 -0.39
N GLY A 477 3.30 -10.82 0.18
CA GLY A 477 3.29 -9.48 -0.41
C GLY A 477 2.16 -9.22 -1.41
N GLY A 478 1.11 -10.04 -1.39
CA GLY A 478 -0.12 -9.78 -2.15
C GLY A 478 0.04 -9.80 -3.66
N TYR A 479 -0.78 -9.04 -4.39
CA TYR A 479 -0.91 -9.15 -5.85
C TYR A 479 0.25 -8.53 -6.66
N HIS A 480 1.18 -7.84 -6.00
CA HIS A 480 2.50 -7.49 -6.55
C HIS A 480 3.66 -8.22 -5.85
N GLY A 481 3.33 -9.20 -4.99
CA GLY A 481 4.25 -10.01 -4.20
C GLY A 481 4.84 -11.19 -4.96
N ARG A 482 5.12 -12.27 -4.23
CA ARG A 482 5.71 -13.50 -4.73
C ARG A 482 5.01 -14.72 -4.17
N TRP A 483 4.82 -15.69 -5.05
CA TRP A 483 4.58 -17.07 -4.66
C TRP A 483 5.89 -17.72 -4.23
N VAL A 484 5.82 -18.54 -3.17
CA VAL A 484 6.92 -19.36 -2.69
C VAL A 484 6.46 -20.81 -2.56
N SER A 485 7.35 -21.74 -2.93
CA SER A 485 7.15 -23.19 -2.74
C SER A 485 7.46 -23.64 -1.31
N ASP A 486 8.33 -22.90 -0.63
CA ASP A 486 8.68 -23.07 0.78
C ASP A 486 8.74 -21.67 1.42
N ALA A 487 8.16 -21.54 2.61
CA ALA A 487 8.18 -20.32 3.42
C ALA A 487 9.03 -20.48 4.70
N HIS A 488 9.60 -21.66 4.94
CA HIS A 488 10.23 -22.03 6.19
C HIS A 488 11.42 -21.14 6.56
N GLY A 489 11.37 -20.60 7.78
CA GLY A 489 12.40 -19.71 8.30
C GLY A 489 12.40 -18.28 7.69
N LEU A 490 11.49 -17.97 6.76
CA LEU A 490 11.24 -16.58 6.38
C LEU A 490 10.60 -15.84 7.56
N ARG A 491 11.03 -14.61 7.81
CA ARG A 491 10.55 -13.76 8.91
C ARG A 491 9.86 -12.52 8.40
N VAL A 492 8.95 -11.95 9.19
CA VAL A 492 8.27 -10.67 8.92
C VAL A 492 9.24 -9.50 9.19
N THR A 493 10.28 -9.42 8.36
CA THR A 493 11.38 -8.44 8.42
C THR A 493 11.71 -8.03 6.99
N ARG A 494 11.31 -6.81 6.60
CA ARG A 494 11.38 -6.29 5.22
C ARG A 494 12.81 -6.28 4.64
N PRO A 495 13.89 -6.06 5.40
CA PRO A 495 15.26 -6.33 4.96
C PRO A 495 15.48 -7.80 4.54
N LEU A 496 15.29 -8.76 5.46
CA LEU A 496 15.51 -10.20 5.19
C LEU A 496 14.65 -10.71 4.03
N LEU A 497 13.39 -10.28 3.96
CA LEU A 497 12.46 -10.59 2.87
C LEU A 497 12.87 -9.97 1.52
N ARG A 498 13.54 -8.81 1.51
CA ARG A 498 14.11 -8.22 0.30
C ARG A 498 15.29 -9.04 -0.21
N ASP A 499 16.15 -9.51 0.69
CA ASP A 499 17.33 -10.32 0.35
C ASP A 499 16.91 -11.71 -0.17
N ALA A 500 15.88 -12.31 0.44
CA ALA A 500 15.18 -13.49 -0.06
C ALA A 500 14.39 -13.25 -1.37
N ARG A 501 14.27 -11.99 -1.83
CA ARG A 501 13.53 -11.54 -3.03
C ARG A 501 12.01 -11.72 -2.97
N VAL A 502 11.45 -11.85 -1.76
CA VAL A 502 10.04 -12.08 -1.43
C VAL A 502 9.48 -10.86 -0.66
N PRO A 503 9.29 -9.70 -1.31
CA PRO A 503 8.98 -8.45 -0.61
C PRO A 503 7.58 -8.42 0.01
N LEU A 504 7.49 -7.97 1.27
CA LEU A 504 6.25 -7.95 2.06
C LEU A 504 5.17 -6.98 1.53
N ASN A 505 5.52 -6.03 0.67
CA ASN A 505 4.61 -5.14 -0.07
C ASN A 505 3.41 -4.62 0.77
N ALA A 506 2.18 -5.03 0.42
CA ALA A 506 0.92 -4.59 1.01
C ALA A 506 0.57 -5.26 2.36
N GLY A 507 1.45 -6.10 2.91
CA GLY A 507 1.24 -6.84 4.17
C GLY A 507 0.36 -8.09 4.03
N VAL A 508 0.02 -8.50 2.81
CA VAL A 508 -0.81 -9.71 2.59
C VAL A 508 0.06 -10.96 2.62
N ILE A 509 -0.36 -11.96 3.40
CA ILE A 509 0.17 -13.33 3.37
C ILE A 509 -1.02 -14.27 3.17
N ALA A 510 -0.97 -15.14 2.16
CA ALA A 510 -2.02 -16.09 1.86
C ALA A 510 -1.49 -17.51 1.67
N ARG A 511 -2.22 -18.53 2.15
CA ARG A 511 -2.00 -19.94 1.79
C ARG A 511 -3.21 -20.46 1.03
N LEU A 512 -2.98 -21.05 -0.14
CA LEU A 512 -4.04 -21.75 -0.87
C LEU A 512 -4.22 -23.16 -0.33
N PRO A 513 -5.46 -23.61 -0.03
CA PRO A 513 -5.72 -24.99 0.36
C PRO A 513 -5.48 -25.93 -0.83
N THR A 514 -4.88 -27.10 -0.57
CA THR A 514 -4.54 -28.11 -1.59
C THR A 514 -5.77 -28.69 -2.31
N SER A 515 -6.97 -28.56 -1.73
CA SER A 515 -8.26 -28.95 -2.31
C SER A 515 -8.74 -28.01 -3.43
N GLY A 516 -8.17 -26.82 -3.57
CA GLY A 516 -8.46 -25.88 -4.66
C GLY A 516 -7.47 -26.00 -5.82
N CYS A 517 -7.86 -25.53 -7.01
CA CYS A 517 -6.94 -25.33 -8.13
C CYS A 517 -6.15 -24.03 -7.95
N ALA A 518 -4.85 -24.13 -7.65
CA ALA A 518 -4.03 -22.95 -7.40
C ALA A 518 -3.81 -22.12 -8.69
N LEU A 519 -3.69 -22.79 -9.83
CA LEU A 519 -3.58 -22.12 -11.14
C LEU A 519 -4.83 -21.30 -11.50
N ALA A 520 -6.01 -21.68 -11.02
CA ALA A 520 -7.24 -20.90 -11.21
C ALA A 520 -7.22 -19.60 -10.41
N GLU A 521 -6.78 -19.64 -9.14
CA GLU A 521 -6.58 -18.44 -8.30
C GLU A 521 -5.55 -17.48 -8.95
N VAL A 522 -4.43 -18.02 -9.45
CA VAL A 522 -3.41 -17.24 -10.18
C VAL A 522 -3.98 -16.63 -11.47
N SER A 523 -4.75 -17.39 -12.25
CA SER A 523 -5.40 -16.90 -13.47
C SER A 523 -6.41 -15.79 -13.19
N ALA A 524 -7.22 -15.94 -12.13
CA ALA A 524 -8.23 -14.97 -11.73
C ALA A 524 -7.60 -13.64 -11.27
N VAL A 525 -6.56 -13.70 -10.42
CA VAL A 525 -5.79 -12.52 -10.00
C VAL A 525 -5.03 -11.88 -11.16
N THR A 526 -4.44 -12.66 -12.07
CA THR A 526 -3.72 -12.10 -13.24
C THR A 526 -4.69 -11.39 -14.21
N THR A 527 -5.88 -11.95 -14.41
CA THR A 527 -6.94 -11.32 -15.20
C THR A 527 -7.44 -10.02 -14.55
N TRP A 528 -7.64 -10.04 -13.23
CA TRP A 528 -7.99 -8.84 -12.47
C TRP A 528 -6.90 -7.77 -12.57
N LEU A 529 -5.62 -8.13 -12.40
CA LEU A 529 -4.47 -7.23 -12.53
C LEU A 529 -4.43 -6.55 -13.91
N ALA A 530 -4.64 -7.30 -14.99
CA ALA A 530 -4.72 -6.74 -16.34
C ALA A 530 -5.87 -5.71 -16.47
N GLY A 531 -7.01 -5.95 -15.82
CA GLY A 531 -8.14 -5.02 -15.71
C GLY A 531 -7.86 -3.76 -14.86
N GLN A 532 -6.83 -3.77 -14.00
CA GLN A 532 -6.41 -2.59 -13.22
C GLN A 532 -5.49 -1.62 -14.00
N SER A 533 -5.21 -1.91 -15.27
CA SER A 533 -4.34 -1.07 -16.11
C SER A 533 -4.86 0.36 -16.24
N ALA A 534 -4.02 1.35 -15.90
CA ALA A 534 -4.32 2.77 -16.11
C ALA A 534 -4.23 3.23 -17.59
N GLY A 535 -4.10 2.31 -18.56
CA GLY A 535 -4.06 2.56 -20.01
C GLY A 535 -2.82 3.28 -20.54
N GLN A 536 -2.12 4.06 -19.70
CA GLN A 536 -1.13 5.07 -20.09
C GLN A 536 0.23 4.58 -20.62
N CYS A 537 0.49 3.27 -20.68
CA CYS A 537 1.74 2.75 -21.27
C CYS A 537 1.56 1.37 -21.89
N GLY A 538 2.11 1.16 -23.09
CA GLY A 538 1.92 -0.04 -23.91
C GLY A 538 2.17 -1.39 -23.19
N PRO A 539 3.25 -1.55 -22.40
CA PRO A 539 3.48 -2.77 -21.62
C PRO A 539 2.35 -3.05 -20.61
N CYS A 540 1.78 -2.00 -20.00
CA CYS A 540 0.68 -2.10 -19.05
C CYS A 540 -0.68 -2.31 -19.73
N LEU A 541 -0.88 -1.80 -20.95
CA LEU A 541 -2.15 -1.93 -21.67
C LEU A 541 -2.25 -3.25 -22.44
N PHE A 542 -1.20 -3.61 -23.17
CA PHE A 542 -1.18 -4.80 -24.03
C PHE A 542 -0.47 -6.00 -23.37
N GLY A 543 0.61 -5.76 -22.63
CA GLY A 543 1.47 -6.82 -22.09
C GLY A 543 0.83 -7.60 -20.94
N THR A 544 0.24 -6.93 -19.93
CA THR A 544 -0.46 -7.61 -18.82
C THR A 544 -1.68 -8.39 -19.34
N ASN A 545 -2.43 -7.84 -20.30
CA ASN A 545 -3.51 -8.53 -21.00
C ASN A 545 -3.02 -9.77 -21.79
N ALA A 546 -1.84 -9.71 -22.42
CA ALA A 546 -1.24 -10.86 -23.09
C ALA A 546 -0.80 -11.94 -22.09
N VAL A 547 -0.22 -11.55 -20.95
CA VAL A 547 0.17 -12.47 -19.86
C VAL A 547 -1.06 -13.11 -19.19
N ALA A 548 -2.15 -12.35 -18.97
CA ALA A 548 -3.39 -12.91 -18.43
C ALA A 548 -3.98 -13.99 -19.36
N ARG A 549 -3.92 -13.77 -20.68
CA ARG A 549 -4.29 -14.79 -21.67
C ARG A 549 -3.38 -16.02 -21.59
N ASP A 550 -2.06 -15.84 -21.52
CA ASP A 550 -1.12 -16.95 -21.38
C ASP A 550 -1.39 -17.81 -20.13
N VAL A 551 -1.72 -17.21 -18.99
CA VAL A 551 -2.08 -17.94 -17.76
C VAL A 551 -3.42 -18.68 -17.94
N ALA A 552 -4.39 -18.09 -18.64
CA ALA A 552 -5.65 -18.76 -18.97
C ALA A 552 -5.47 -19.92 -19.98
N GLU A 553 -4.51 -19.83 -20.92
CA GLU A 553 -4.13 -20.94 -21.80
C GLU A 553 -3.56 -22.11 -20.99
N LEU A 554 -2.63 -21.83 -20.05
CA LEU A 554 -2.06 -22.84 -19.14
C LEU A 554 -3.13 -23.50 -18.26
N LEU A 555 -4.06 -22.71 -17.69
CA LEU A 555 -5.19 -23.22 -16.92
C LEU A 555 -6.09 -24.14 -17.76
N ALA A 556 -6.25 -23.83 -19.05
CA ALA A 556 -7.01 -24.66 -19.98
C ALA A 556 -6.18 -25.79 -20.63
N GLY A 557 -5.02 -26.13 -20.05
CA GLY A 557 -4.16 -27.24 -20.48
C GLY A 557 -3.39 -27.03 -21.79
N ARG A 558 -3.30 -25.79 -22.29
CA ARG A 558 -2.59 -25.43 -23.52
C ARG A 558 -1.24 -24.80 -23.21
N THR A 559 -0.31 -24.82 -24.17
CA THR A 559 1.03 -24.27 -23.98
C THR A 559 1.07 -22.76 -24.21
N ALA A 560 1.80 -22.04 -23.36
CA ALA A 560 1.99 -20.59 -23.47
C ALA A 560 3.47 -20.21 -23.71
N PRO A 561 4.09 -20.60 -24.85
CA PRO A 561 5.53 -20.48 -25.08
C PRO A 561 6.05 -19.02 -25.04
N GLN A 562 5.17 -18.03 -25.21
CA GLN A 562 5.53 -16.61 -25.21
C GLN A 562 5.49 -15.97 -23.81
N VAL A 563 4.99 -16.66 -22.78
CA VAL A 563 4.72 -16.06 -21.45
C VAL A 563 5.97 -15.46 -20.83
N LYS A 564 7.11 -16.17 -20.88
CA LYS A 564 8.40 -15.68 -20.33
C LYS A 564 8.86 -14.39 -21.02
N ALA A 565 8.87 -14.37 -22.35
CA ALA A 565 9.29 -13.20 -23.13
C ALA A 565 8.35 -11.99 -22.90
N ARG A 566 7.05 -12.23 -22.72
CA ARG A 566 6.07 -11.19 -22.37
C ARG A 566 6.28 -10.64 -20.97
N LEU A 567 6.55 -11.50 -19.98
CA LEU A 567 6.91 -11.10 -18.61
C LEU A 567 8.17 -10.24 -18.59
N GLU A 568 9.24 -10.66 -19.27
CA GLU A 568 10.48 -9.87 -19.46
C GLU A 568 10.22 -8.54 -20.18
N GLY A 569 9.24 -8.51 -21.09
CA GLY A 569 8.76 -7.30 -21.78
C GLY A 569 8.09 -6.26 -20.88
N LEU A 570 7.56 -6.65 -19.71
CA LEU A 570 6.95 -5.71 -18.75
C LEU A 570 8.00 -4.94 -17.94
N ILE A 571 9.09 -5.61 -17.55
CA ILE A 571 10.01 -5.19 -16.49
C ILE A 571 10.67 -3.83 -16.77
N ARG A 572 10.48 -2.89 -15.83
CA ARG A 572 10.99 -1.50 -15.81
C ARG A 572 10.51 -0.63 -16.98
N ARG A 573 9.46 -1.05 -17.70
CA ARG A 573 8.87 -0.27 -18.82
C ARG A 573 7.57 0.46 -18.45
N GLY A 574 7.13 0.35 -17.18
CA GLY A 574 5.96 1.06 -16.66
C GLY A 574 6.23 2.48 -16.14
N ALA A 575 5.23 3.34 -16.27
CA ALA A 575 5.18 4.66 -15.60
C ALA A 575 5.02 4.55 -14.06
N CYS A 576 4.59 3.38 -13.59
CA CYS A 576 4.57 2.95 -12.19
C CYS A 576 5.00 1.48 -12.10
N ALA A 577 5.10 0.94 -10.89
CA ALA A 577 5.55 -0.44 -10.65
C ALA A 577 4.51 -1.53 -10.98
N HIS A 578 3.29 -1.20 -11.45
CA HIS A 578 2.24 -2.20 -11.67
C HIS A 578 2.59 -3.29 -12.71
N PRO A 579 3.20 -2.99 -13.88
CA PRO A 579 3.70 -4.02 -14.78
C PRO A 579 4.80 -4.89 -14.15
N ASP A 580 5.67 -4.29 -13.34
CA ASP A 580 6.77 -4.98 -12.67
C ASP A 580 6.23 -5.95 -11.60
N GLY A 581 5.23 -5.53 -10.83
CA GLY A 581 4.55 -6.34 -9.82
C GLY A 581 3.68 -7.45 -10.42
N THR A 582 2.93 -7.16 -11.49
CA THR A 582 2.15 -8.18 -12.22
C THR A 582 3.08 -9.23 -12.84
N ALA A 583 4.20 -8.81 -13.43
CA ALA A 583 5.23 -9.72 -13.91
C ALA A 583 5.87 -10.53 -12.77
N ALA A 584 6.12 -9.91 -11.62
CA ALA A 584 6.71 -10.55 -10.45
C ALA A 584 5.81 -11.66 -9.87
N PHE A 585 4.51 -11.38 -9.74
CA PHE A 585 3.48 -12.32 -9.30
C PHE A 585 3.46 -13.55 -10.22
N VAL A 586 3.19 -13.36 -11.52
CA VAL A 586 3.06 -14.47 -12.48
C VAL A 586 4.36 -15.25 -12.63
N ALA A 587 5.51 -14.58 -12.76
CA ALA A 587 6.80 -15.27 -12.90
C ALA A 587 7.14 -16.14 -11.68
N SER A 588 6.69 -15.75 -10.47
CA SER A 588 6.86 -16.60 -9.29
C SER A 588 5.88 -17.79 -9.27
N ALA A 589 4.61 -17.60 -9.65
CA ALA A 589 3.65 -18.70 -9.77
C ALA A 589 4.13 -19.78 -10.77
N LEU A 590 4.61 -19.36 -11.94
CA LEU A 590 5.15 -20.27 -12.95
C LEU A 590 6.39 -21.05 -12.48
N ALA A 591 7.11 -20.53 -11.49
CA ALA A 591 8.30 -21.18 -10.92
C ALA A 591 7.98 -22.07 -9.71
N SER A 592 7.03 -21.67 -8.85
CA SER A 592 6.66 -22.38 -7.62
C SER A 592 5.51 -23.37 -7.77
N MET A 593 4.81 -23.36 -8.92
CA MET A 593 3.64 -24.20 -9.20
C MET A 593 3.79 -25.01 -10.51
N SER A 594 5.00 -25.46 -10.82
CA SER A 594 5.27 -26.28 -12.01
C SER A 594 4.41 -27.55 -12.08
N GLU A 595 4.18 -28.21 -10.94
CA GLU A 595 3.35 -29.42 -10.82
C GLU A 595 1.85 -29.13 -11.03
N GLU A 596 1.34 -28.01 -10.51
CA GLU A 596 -0.04 -27.54 -10.79
C GLU A 596 -0.26 -27.32 -12.28
N ILE A 597 0.73 -26.73 -12.98
CA ILE A 597 0.67 -26.48 -14.42
C ILE A 597 0.74 -27.80 -15.19
N ALA A 598 1.63 -28.72 -14.81
CA ALA A 598 1.73 -30.05 -15.39
C ALA A 598 0.41 -30.84 -15.26
N ALA A 599 -0.27 -30.74 -14.11
CA ALA A 599 -1.57 -31.39 -13.88
C ALA A 599 -2.68 -30.91 -14.83
N HIS A 600 -2.57 -29.71 -15.42
CA HIS A 600 -3.52 -29.22 -16.43
C HIS A 600 -3.16 -29.65 -17.85
N GLY A 601 -1.87 -29.91 -18.15
CA GLY A 601 -1.35 -30.19 -19.49
C GLY A 601 -1.94 -31.41 -20.20
N ASN A 602 -2.62 -32.31 -19.47
CA ASN A 602 -3.36 -33.44 -20.03
C ASN A 602 -4.74 -33.06 -20.62
N GLY A 603 -5.06 -31.77 -20.74
CA GLY A 603 -6.29 -31.25 -21.35
C GLY A 603 -7.59 -31.48 -20.55
N ARG A 604 -7.53 -32.23 -19.44
CA ARG A 604 -8.65 -32.51 -18.51
C ARG A 604 -8.70 -31.58 -17.29
N GLY A 605 -7.69 -30.72 -17.12
CA GLY A 605 -7.48 -29.92 -15.90
C GLY A 605 -7.08 -30.77 -14.69
N CYS A 606 -6.77 -30.13 -13.56
CA CYS A 606 -6.33 -30.83 -12.35
C CYS A 606 -7.48 -31.38 -11.45
N GLY A 607 -8.72 -31.45 -11.96
CA GLY A 607 -9.90 -31.97 -11.25
C GLY A 607 -10.41 -31.18 -10.03
N ARG A 608 -9.67 -30.19 -9.53
CA ARG A 608 -10.00 -29.38 -8.34
C ARG A 608 -10.76 -28.10 -8.72
N PRO A 609 -11.73 -27.64 -7.89
CA PRO A 609 -12.48 -26.41 -8.14
C PRO A 609 -11.63 -25.15 -7.95
N TYR A 610 -12.03 -24.06 -8.61
CA TYR A 610 -11.68 -22.70 -8.18
C TYR A 610 -12.49 -22.38 -6.91
N LEU A 611 -11.84 -21.78 -5.90
CA LEU A 611 -12.46 -21.55 -4.59
C LEU A 611 -12.69 -20.06 -4.28
N GLY A 612 -12.03 -19.15 -4.99
CA GLY A 612 -12.12 -17.71 -4.74
C GLY A 612 -11.42 -17.30 -3.43
N VAL A 613 -10.33 -18.01 -3.09
CA VAL A 613 -9.56 -17.78 -1.85
C VAL A 613 -8.87 -16.42 -1.88
N LEU A 614 -8.43 -15.97 -3.06
CA LEU A 614 -7.86 -14.64 -3.26
C LEU A 614 -8.97 -13.65 -3.65
N PRO A 615 -9.38 -12.71 -2.76
CA PRO A 615 -10.51 -11.83 -3.03
C PRO A 615 -10.18 -10.79 -4.11
N LEU A 616 -10.97 -10.75 -5.17
CA LEU A 616 -10.80 -9.78 -6.28
C LEU A 616 -11.60 -8.48 -6.06
N GLY A 617 -12.35 -8.39 -4.97
CA GLY A 617 -13.35 -7.34 -4.75
C GLY A 617 -14.56 -7.48 -5.67
N GLY A 618 -15.54 -6.57 -5.52
CA GLY A 618 -16.65 -6.49 -6.47
C GLY A 618 -16.21 -5.83 -7.78
N ALA A 619 -16.42 -6.51 -8.90
CA ALA A 619 -16.20 -5.92 -10.22
C ALA A 619 -17.11 -4.69 -10.43
N ARG A 620 -16.56 -3.65 -11.08
CA ARG A 620 -17.24 -2.40 -11.46
C ARG A 620 -16.70 -1.90 -12.80
#